data_AF-A0A1F8JQX2-F1
#
_entry.id   AF-A0A1F8JQX2-F1
#
_cell.length_a   1.000
_cell.length_b   1.000
_cell.length_c   1.000
_cell.angle_alpha   90.00
_cell.angle_beta   90.00
_cell.angle_gamma   90.00
#
_symmetry.space_group_name_H-M   'P 1'
#
loop_
_entity.id
_entity.type
_entity.pdbx_description
1 polymer ?
#
loop_
_entity_poly.entity_id
_entity_poly.type
_entity_poly.pdbx_seq_one_letter_code
_entity_poly.pdbx_strand_id
1 'polypeptide(L)'
;MDINIKFLHIPPYISSSWNNISALSFDETKGVLKIVLTSGTLVEIPRLPKETLEKIFQTHAKALSAEESPSSSKEGLLGFKIPLGMGDQLLNFGSMMQHNFDQRHSPPLSKDLLNKIRSTIHAIGMDPSLFPDPEPHCNCPHCQIAKAILPTSEESAPLEGEEEISEEDLRFQDWEIEQTNDHLYLVTNPLNKKEHYNVFLGKPLGCTCGEKNCEHLRAVLRT
;
A
#
# COMPACT_ATOMS: atom_id res chain seq x y z
N MET A 1 -41.45 -0.46 2.83
CA MET A 1 -40.07 -0.56 2.34
C MET A 1 -39.18 0.14 3.35
N ASP A 2 -38.12 -0.52 3.78
CA ASP A 2 -37.21 0.00 4.80
C ASP A 2 -35.76 -0.28 4.39
N ILE A 3 -34.91 0.75 4.45
CA ILE A 3 -33.51 0.71 4.02
C ILE A 3 -32.72 1.43 5.11
N ASN A 4 -31.93 0.67 5.86
CA ASN A 4 -31.04 1.19 6.91
C ASN A 4 -29.74 0.38 6.91
N ILE A 5 -28.78 0.76 7.77
CA ILE A 5 -27.45 0.16 7.80
C ILE A 5 -27.42 -1.34 8.16
N LYS A 6 -28.50 -1.88 8.75
CA LYS A 6 -28.55 -3.27 9.22
C LYS A 6 -29.19 -4.20 8.19
N PHE A 7 -30.21 -3.73 7.47
CA PHE A 7 -30.94 -4.56 6.53
C PHE A 7 -31.57 -3.78 5.37
N LEU A 8 -31.79 -4.53 4.29
CA LEU A 8 -32.53 -4.13 3.11
C LEU A 8 -33.87 -4.87 3.08
N HIS A 9 -34.97 -4.12 3.18
CA HIS A 9 -36.31 -4.67 3.20
C HIS A 9 -37.21 -4.02 2.12
N ILE A 10 -37.41 -4.75 1.03
CA ILE A 10 -38.24 -4.34 -0.11
C ILE A 10 -39.27 -5.45 -0.41
N PRO A 11 -40.44 -5.43 0.26
CA PRO A 11 -41.52 -6.36 -0.04
C PRO A 11 -42.07 -6.18 -1.47
N PRO A 12 -42.53 -7.27 -2.13
CA PRO A 12 -42.43 -8.68 -1.70
C PRO A 12 -41.08 -9.34 -2.06
N TYR A 13 -40.11 -8.58 -2.56
CA TYR A 13 -38.92 -9.12 -3.23
C TYR A 13 -37.83 -9.61 -2.29
N ILE A 14 -37.47 -8.83 -1.25
CA ILE A 14 -36.34 -9.15 -0.37
C ILE A 14 -36.52 -8.62 1.04
N SER A 15 -36.08 -9.41 2.02
CA SER A 15 -35.85 -9.02 3.40
C SER A 15 -34.56 -9.68 3.86
N SER A 16 -33.46 -8.94 3.87
CA SER A 16 -32.14 -9.50 4.18
C SER A 16 -31.22 -8.48 4.83
N SER A 17 -30.27 -8.94 5.64
CA SER A 17 -29.12 -8.13 6.05
C SER A 17 -28.20 -7.86 4.86
N TRP A 18 -27.39 -6.81 4.96
CA TRP A 18 -26.41 -6.47 3.92
C TRP A 18 -25.30 -7.53 3.80
N ASN A 19 -24.94 -8.19 4.89
CA ASN A 19 -23.94 -9.27 4.93
C ASN A 19 -24.31 -10.47 4.07
N ASN A 20 -25.60 -10.63 3.77
CA ASN A 20 -26.11 -11.70 2.91
C ASN A 20 -26.24 -11.27 1.45
N ILE A 21 -25.91 -10.02 1.12
CA ILE A 21 -25.90 -9.48 -0.24
C ILE A 21 -24.47 -9.51 -0.75
N SER A 22 -24.22 -10.32 -1.78
CA SER A 22 -22.91 -10.45 -2.42
C SER A 22 -22.67 -9.38 -3.47
N ALA A 23 -23.70 -9.01 -4.24
CA ALA A 23 -23.57 -7.99 -5.28
C ALA A 23 -24.91 -7.27 -5.54
N LEU A 24 -24.81 -6.00 -5.95
CA LEU A 24 -25.91 -5.17 -6.41
C LEU A 24 -25.58 -4.63 -7.79
N SER A 25 -26.52 -4.72 -8.73
CA SER A 25 -26.37 -4.15 -10.06
C SER A 25 -27.71 -3.64 -10.58
N PHE A 26 -27.69 -2.59 -11.38
CA PHE A 26 -28.90 -2.02 -11.99
C PHE A 26 -28.82 -2.16 -13.51
N ASP A 27 -29.84 -2.77 -14.09
CA ASP A 27 -29.99 -2.92 -15.53
C ASP A 27 -30.84 -1.77 -16.08
N GLU A 28 -30.19 -0.72 -16.60
CA GLU A 28 -30.87 0.46 -17.12
C GLU A 28 -31.80 0.14 -18.29
N THR A 29 -31.46 -0.86 -19.11
CA THR A 29 -32.25 -1.24 -20.30
C THR A 29 -33.59 -1.87 -19.92
N LYS A 30 -33.61 -2.63 -18.81
CA LYS A 30 -34.81 -3.30 -18.30
C LYS A 30 -35.48 -2.54 -17.15
N GLY A 31 -34.78 -1.58 -16.54
CA GLY A 31 -35.23 -0.88 -15.34
C GLY A 31 -35.36 -1.81 -14.13
N VAL A 32 -34.43 -2.75 -13.98
CA VAL A 32 -34.47 -3.81 -12.95
C VAL A 32 -33.22 -3.75 -12.08
N LEU A 33 -33.40 -3.70 -10.76
CA LEU A 33 -32.33 -3.91 -9.78
C LEU A 33 -32.12 -5.41 -9.58
N LYS A 34 -30.90 -5.88 -9.76
CA LYS A 34 -30.47 -7.26 -9.56
C LYS A 34 -29.64 -7.34 -8.28
N ILE A 35 -30.10 -8.17 -7.35
CA ILE A 35 -29.45 -8.42 -6.07
C ILE A 35 -29.01 -9.87 -6.05
N VAL A 36 -27.71 -10.11 -5.94
CA VAL A 36 -27.15 -11.46 -5.77
C VAL A 36 -26.90 -11.69 -4.29
N LEU A 37 -27.53 -12.71 -3.73
CA LEU A 37 -27.30 -13.12 -2.35
C LEU A 37 -26.04 -14.00 -2.25
N THR A 38 -25.46 -14.09 -1.05
CA THR A 38 -24.35 -15.02 -0.75
C THR A 38 -24.70 -16.48 -0.99
N SER A 39 -26.00 -16.83 -0.99
CA SER A 39 -26.50 -18.16 -1.40
C SER A 39 -26.44 -18.42 -2.91
N GLY A 40 -26.08 -17.41 -3.73
CA GLY A 40 -26.16 -17.44 -5.19
C GLY A 40 -27.57 -17.15 -5.74
N THR A 41 -28.55 -16.87 -4.88
CA THR A 41 -29.91 -16.52 -5.31
C THR A 41 -29.93 -15.12 -5.93
N LEU A 42 -30.47 -15.01 -7.14
CA LEU A 42 -30.71 -13.73 -7.80
C LEU A 42 -32.13 -13.23 -7.51
N VAL A 43 -32.24 -12.02 -6.96
CA VAL A 43 -33.51 -11.32 -6.77
C VAL A 43 -33.57 -10.13 -7.72
N GLU A 44 -34.62 -10.08 -8.54
CA GLU A 44 -34.86 -9.02 -9.51
C GLU A 44 -36.02 -8.13 -9.05
N ILE A 45 -35.76 -6.82 -8.90
CA ILE A 45 -36.74 -5.83 -8.46
C ILE A 45 -36.98 -4.82 -9.59
N PRO A 46 -38.11 -4.91 -10.31
CA PRO A 46 -38.42 -3.99 -11.39
C PRO A 46 -38.93 -2.64 -10.87
N ARG A 47 -38.69 -1.59 -11.67
CA ARG A 47 -39.35 -0.27 -11.56
C ARG A 47 -39.18 0.43 -10.19
N LEU A 48 -37.97 0.40 -9.64
CA LEU A 48 -37.65 1.21 -8.45
C LEU A 48 -37.47 2.70 -8.84
N PRO A 49 -37.99 3.65 -8.04
CA PRO A 49 -37.70 5.07 -8.22
C PRO A 49 -36.19 5.35 -8.11
N LYS A 50 -35.68 6.33 -8.88
CA LYS A 50 -34.25 6.69 -8.88
C LYS A 50 -33.73 7.06 -7.48
N GLU A 51 -34.48 7.87 -6.75
CA GLU A 51 -34.15 8.27 -5.36
C GLU A 51 -34.01 7.05 -4.44
N THR A 52 -34.81 6.01 -4.70
CA THR A 52 -34.78 4.77 -3.92
C THR A 52 -33.58 3.92 -4.28
N LEU A 53 -33.23 3.81 -5.58
CA LEU A 53 -32.02 3.14 -6.04
C LEU A 53 -30.78 3.80 -5.43
N GLU A 54 -30.67 5.12 -5.52
CA GLU A 54 -29.57 5.88 -4.91
C GLU A 54 -29.46 5.60 -3.42
N LYS A 55 -30.58 5.60 -2.69
CA LYS A 55 -30.60 5.28 -1.27
C LYS A 55 -30.12 3.86 -0.98
N ILE A 56 -30.48 2.86 -1.80
CA ILE A 56 -30.01 1.47 -1.66
C ILE A 56 -28.49 1.41 -1.81
N PHE A 57 -27.95 1.98 -2.89
CA PHE A 57 -26.51 1.97 -3.15
C PHE A 57 -25.72 2.75 -2.09
N GLN A 58 -26.21 3.93 -1.67
CA GLN A 58 -25.59 4.71 -0.60
C GLN A 58 -25.60 3.97 0.74
N THR A 59 -26.69 3.27 1.07
CA THR A 59 -26.78 2.53 2.34
C THR A 59 -25.90 1.29 2.32
N HIS A 60 -25.82 0.59 1.18
CA HIS A 60 -24.89 -0.52 0.98
C HIS A 60 -23.43 -0.08 1.15
N ALA A 61 -23.03 1.03 0.52
CA ALA A 61 -21.69 1.58 0.66
C ALA A 61 -21.35 1.91 2.13
N LYS A 62 -22.29 2.53 2.85
CA LYS A 62 -22.13 2.80 4.28
C LYS A 62 -22.04 1.52 5.11
N ALA A 63 -22.81 0.48 4.77
CA ALA A 63 -22.81 -0.79 5.50
C ALA A 63 -21.45 -1.48 5.38
N LEU A 64 -20.85 -1.47 4.19
CA LEU A 64 -19.48 -1.95 3.96
C LEU A 64 -18.46 -1.18 4.81
N SER A 65 -18.53 0.15 4.83
CA SER A 65 -17.63 0.97 5.66
C SER A 65 -17.86 0.84 7.17
N ALA A 66 -19.04 0.40 7.62
CA ALA A 66 -19.35 0.25 9.04
C ALA A 66 -18.87 -1.10 9.61
N GLU A 67 -18.68 -2.11 8.76
CA GLU A 67 -18.03 -3.38 9.15
C GLU A 67 -16.51 -3.22 9.35
N GLU A 68 -15.94 -2.13 8.81
CA GLU A 68 -14.57 -1.69 9.05
C GLU A 68 -14.49 -0.74 10.27
N SER A 69 -14.43 -1.23 11.51
CA SER A 69 -14.04 -0.36 12.65
C SER A 69 -13.44 -1.12 13.85
N PRO A 70 -12.57 -0.52 14.70
CA PRO A 70 -11.77 0.70 14.55
C PRO A 70 -10.25 0.45 14.76
N SER A 71 -9.40 0.86 13.83
CA SER A 71 -8.01 1.20 14.13
C SER A 71 -7.65 2.54 13.49
N SER A 72 -7.88 3.60 14.27
CA SER A 72 -7.11 4.84 14.28
C SER A 72 -6.61 5.40 12.93
N SER A 73 -7.41 6.25 12.28
CA SER A 73 -6.89 7.54 11.81
C SER A 73 -8.04 8.52 11.58
N LYS A 74 -7.87 9.66 12.25
CA LYS A 74 -8.70 10.85 12.31
C LYS A 74 -9.35 11.24 10.98
N GLU A 75 -10.60 11.67 11.08
CA GLU A 75 -11.30 12.48 10.10
C GLU A 75 -10.42 13.65 9.64
N GLY A 76 -10.33 13.80 8.32
CA GLY A 76 -9.70 14.90 7.62
C GLY A 76 -10.42 15.15 6.30
N LEU A 77 -11.67 15.59 6.40
CA LEU A 77 -12.28 16.63 5.56
C LEU A 77 -12.09 16.50 4.03
N LEU A 78 -13.04 15.84 3.37
CA LEU A 78 -13.27 16.00 1.92
C LEU A 78 -13.70 17.45 1.64
N GLY A 79 -12.74 18.25 1.19
CA GLY A 79 -12.91 19.62 0.71
C GLY A 79 -12.39 19.81 -0.71
N PHE A 80 -12.62 18.87 -1.62
CA PHE A 80 -12.34 19.07 -3.04
C PHE A 80 -13.63 19.14 -3.85
N LYS A 81 -14.10 20.37 -4.09
CA LYS A 81 -15.02 20.68 -5.19
C LYS A 81 -14.27 20.53 -6.50
N ILE A 82 -14.16 19.31 -7.02
CA ILE A 82 -13.73 19.09 -8.40
C ILE A 82 -15.00 19.16 -9.28
N PRO A 83 -15.03 19.98 -10.34
CA PRO A 83 -16.20 20.14 -11.18
C PRO A 83 -16.61 18.80 -11.81
N LEU A 84 -17.91 18.51 -11.70
CA LEU A 84 -18.63 17.35 -12.21
C LEU A 84 -18.18 16.98 -13.64
N GLY A 85 -17.61 15.78 -13.80
CA GLY A 85 -17.40 15.18 -15.13
C GLY A 85 -16.42 14.00 -15.21
N MET A 86 -15.48 13.85 -14.28
CA MET A 86 -14.42 12.82 -14.38
C MET A 86 -14.14 12.00 -13.11
N GLY A 87 -14.88 12.21 -12.01
CA GLY A 87 -14.64 11.50 -10.74
C GLY A 87 -15.00 10.01 -10.77
N ASP A 88 -16.05 9.66 -11.51
CA ASP A 88 -16.59 8.28 -11.52
C ASP A 88 -15.76 7.33 -12.39
N GLN A 89 -14.91 7.85 -13.28
CA GLN A 89 -14.05 7.02 -14.14
C GLN A 89 -12.71 6.66 -13.49
N LEU A 90 -12.19 7.52 -12.60
CA LEU A 90 -10.94 7.25 -11.87
C LEU A 90 -11.17 6.28 -10.70
N LEU A 91 -12.29 6.42 -9.98
CA LEU A 91 -12.66 5.48 -8.93
C LEU A 91 -12.99 4.08 -9.48
N ASN A 92 -13.41 3.98 -10.75
CA ASN A 92 -13.71 2.72 -11.42
C ASN A 92 -12.47 2.00 -11.99
N PHE A 93 -11.31 2.66 -12.10
CA PHE A 93 -10.06 1.98 -12.44
C PHE A 93 -9.57 1.05 -11.33
N GLY A 94 -9.77 1.44 -10.06
CA GLY A 94 -9.46 0.59 -8.91
C GLY A 94 -10.32 -0.68 -8.85
N SER A 95 -11.57 -0.61 -9.31
CA SER A 95 -12.49 -1.76 -9.36
C SER A 95 -12.26 -2.66 -10.60
N MET A 96 -11.72 -2.12 -11.69
CA MET A 96 -11.43 -2.87 -12.92
C MET A 96 -10.13 -3.70 -12.83
N MET A 97 -9.39 -3.55 -11.74
CA MET A 97 -8.09 -4.18 -11.49
C MET A 97 -8.14 -4.87 -10.12
N GLN A 98 -9.04 -5.84 -9.95
CA GLN A 98 -9.01 -6.72 -8.79
C GLN A 98 -8.03 -7.86 -9.06
N HIS A 99 -7.25 -8.25 -8.05
CA HIS A 99 -6.41 -9.44 -8.15
C HIS A 99 -7.26 -10.63 -8.62
N ASN A 100 -6.76 -11.39 -9.60
CA ASN A 100 -7.43 -12.61 -10.04
C ASN A 100 -6.66 -13.80 -9.48
N PHE A 101 -7.26 -14.49 -8.51
CA PHE A 101 -6.67 -15.64 -7.85
C PHE A 101 -6.32 -16.79 -8.81
N ASP A 102 -7.13 -17.02 -9.84
CA ASP A 102 -6.87 -18.06 -10.86
C ASP A 102 -5.59 -17.77 -11.65
N GLN A 103 -5.17 -16.51 -11.68
CA GLN A 103 -3.97 -16.04 -12.37
C GLN A 103 -2.80 -15.80 -11.42
N ARG A 104 -2.87 -16.21 -10.14
CA ARG A 104 -1.83 -15.97 -9.15
C ARG A 104 -0.45 -16.52 -9.50
N HIS A 105 -0.36 -17.47 -10.44
CA HIS A 105 0.89 -18.07 -10.94
C HIS A 105 1.17 -17.75 -12.40
N SER A 106 0.56 -16.68 -12.94
CA SER A 106 0.85 -16.23 -14.30
C SER A 106 2.35 -15.99 -14.50
N PRO A 107 2.89 -16.17 -15.72
CA PRO A 107 4.28 -15.87 -16.02
C PRO A 107 4.59 -14.38 -15.78
N PRO A 108 5.86 -14.03 -15.50
CA PRO A 108 6.25 -12.64 -15.35
C PRO A 108 6.08 -11.88 -16.66
N LEU A 109 5.52 -10.67 -16.58
CA LEU A 109 5.45 -9.71 -17.67
C LEU A 109 6.87 -9.23 -18.01
N SER A 110 7.09 -8.87 -19.27
CA SER A 110 8.38 -8.34 -19.68
C SER A 110 8.64 -6.98 -19.03
N LYS A 111 9.92 -6.72 -18.72
CA LYS A 111 10.36 -5.43 -18.15
C LYS A 111 9.98 -4.25 -19.03
N ASP A 112 10.10 -4.41 -20.35
CA ASP A 112 9.73 -3.37 -21.32
C ASP A 112 8.24 -3.01 -21.25
N LEU A 113 7.38 -4.00 -21.04
CA LEU A 113 5.94 -3.78 -20.89
C LEU A 113 5.62 -3.05 -19.58
N LEU A 114 6.22 -3.47 -18.46
CA LEU A 114 6.06 -2.83 -17.15
C LEU A 114 6.54 -1.37 -17.18
N ASN A 115 7.70 -1.12 -17.78
CA ASN A 115 8.24 0.22 -17.96
C ASN A 115 7.30 1.10 -18.77
N LYS A 116 6.77 0.58 -19.88
CA LYS A 116 5.82 1.32 -20.72
C LYS A 116 4.53 1.66 -19.98
N ILE A 117 4.01 0.74 -19.17
CA ILE A 117 2.84 0.97 -18.31
C ILE A 117 3.14 2.09 -17.30
N ARG A 118 4.29 2.04 -16.61
CA ARG A 118 4.72 3.09 -15.66
C ARG A 118 4.85 4.46 -16.33
N SER A 119 5.50 4.53 -17.50
CA SER A 119 5.63 5.78 -18.25
C SER A 119 4.27 6.35 -18.68
N THR A 120 3.31 5.48 -19.02
CA THR A 120 1.96 5.91 -19.41
C THR A 120 1.20 6.49 -18.22
N ILE A 121 1.28 5.86 -17.05
CA ILE A 121 0.63 6.32 -15.82
C ILE A 121 1.23 7.66 -15.37
N HIS A 122 2.56 7.78 -15.40
CA HIS A 122 3.25 9.03 -15.10
C HIS A 122 2.88 10.14 -16.08
N ALA A 123 2.79 9.86 -17.38
CA ALA A 123 2.43 10.84 -18.40
C ALA A 123 0.99 11.38 -18.25
N ILE A 124 0.09 10.57 -17.68
CA ILE A 124 -1.30 10.96 -17.41
C ILE A 124 -1.42 11.70 -16.06
N GLY A 125 -0.35 11.78 -15.27
CA GLY A 125 -0.34 12.45 -13.97
C GLY A 125 -1.17 11.71 -12.91
N MET A 126 -1.27 10.38 -13.03
CA MET A 126 -2.01 9.55 -12.09
C MET A 126 -1.13 9.25 -10.87
N ASP A 127 -1.67 9.53 -9.67
CA ASP A 127 -0.98 9.27 -8.41
C ASP A 127 -0.82 7.74 -8.19
N PRO A 128 0.42 7.23 -8.01
CA PRO A 128 0.67 5.83 -7.69
C PRO A 128 -0.09 5.32 -6.46
N SER A 129 -0.40 6.18 -5.49
CA SER A 129 -1.17 5.81 -4.29
C SER A 129 -2.60 5.36 -4.58
N LEU A 130 -3.11 5.62 -5.78
CA LEU A 130 -4.44 5.19 -6.23
C LEU A 130 -4.48 3.72 -6.66
N PHE A 131 -3.33 3.05 -6.78
CA PHE A 131 -3.27 1.64 -7.12
C PHE A 131 -3.46 0.77 -5.87
N PRO A 132 -4.26 -0.31 -5.95
CA PRO A 132 -4.40 -1.27 -4.85
C PRO A 132 -3.07 -1.93 -4.48
N ASP A 133 -2.89 -2.22 -3.19
CA ASP A 133 -1.71 -2.93 -2.71
C ASP A 133 -1.62 -4.34 -3.33
N PRO A 134 -0.44 -4.74 -3.84
CA PRO A 134 -0.26 -6.05 -4.40
C PRO A 134 -0.15 -7.12 -3.30
N GLU A 135 -0.76 -8.28 -3.53
CA GLU A 135 -0.55 -9.42 -2.64
C GLU A 135 0.89 -9.95 -2.71
N PRO A 136 1.53 -10.25 -1.56
CA PRO A 136 2.95 -10.63 -1.50
C PRO A 136 3.25 -11.90 -2.30
N HIS A 137 2.33 -12.87 -2.26
CA HIS A 137 2.50 -14.18 -2.89
C HIS A 137 1.72 -14.37 -4.20
N CYS A 138 1.22 -13.27 -4.79
CA CYS A 138 0.48 -13.30 -6.04
C CYS A 138 1.33 -12.75 -7.19
N ASN A 139 1.30 -13.45 -8.33
CA ASN A 139 1.90 -13.06 -9.59
C ASN A 139 0.87 -12.84 -10.71
N CYS A 140 -0.38 -12.52 -10.37
CA CYS A 140 -1.34 -12.15 -11.41
C CYS A 140 -0.92 -10.83 -12.10
N PRO A 141 -1.35 -10.58 -13.35
CA PRO A 141 -0.98 -9.36 -14.08
C PRO A 141 -1.27 -8.08 -13.31
N HIS A 142 -2.36 -8.06 -12.56
CA HIS A 142 -2.70 -6.95 -11.67
C HIS A 142 -1.62 -6.71 -10.60
N CYS A 143 -1.27 -7.73 -9.81
CA CYS A 143 -0.25 -7.60 -8.77
C CYS A 143 1.15 -7.30 -9.36
N GLN A 144 1.46 -7.82 -10.55
CA GLN A 144 2.71 -7.51 -11.24
C GLN A 144 2.80 -6.03 -11.66
N ILE A 145 1.69 -5.45 -12.11
CA ILE A 145 1.60 -4.03 -12.48
C ILE A 145 1.64 -3.15 -11.23
N ALA A 146 0.87 -3.48 -10.19
CA ALA A 146 0.86 -2.74 -8.93
C ALA A 146 2.24 -2.72 -8.27
N LYS A 147 2.97 -3.85 -8.24
CA LYS A 147 4.37 -3.93 -7.76
C LYS A 147 5.33 -3.04 -8.56
N ALA A 148 5.06 -2.78 -9.84
CA ALA A 148 5.93 -1.97 -10.69
C ALA A 148 5.65 -0.45 -10.59
N ILE A 149 4.45 -0.08 -10.12
CA ILE A 149 3.99 1.32 -10.02
C ILE A 149 4.12 1.84 -8.60
N LEU A 150 3.69 1.04 -7.62
CA LEU A 150 3.79 1.42 -6.22
C LEU A 150 5.25 1.36 -5.79
N PRO A 151 5.72 2.35 -5.00
CA PRO A 151 7.00 2.25 -4.34
C PRO A 151 6.93 1.08 -3.37
N THR A 152 7.54 -0.06 -3.72
CA THR A 152 7.74 -1.15 -2.78
C THR A 152 8.54 -0.61 -1.60
N SER A 153 8.22 -1.03 -0.39
CA SER A 153 8.98 -0.65 0.82
C SER A 153 10.44 -1.12 0.78
N GLU A 154 10.81 -1.92 -0.22
CA GLU A 154 12.18 -2.35 -0.53
C GLU A 154 12.82 -1.56 -1.69
N GLU A 155 12.07 -0.66 -2.33
CA GLU A 155 12.49 0.20 -3.43
C GLU A 155 11.88 1.60 -3.20
N SER A 156 12.26 2.20 -2.07
CA SER A 156 12.11 3.63 -1.87
C SER A 156 12.78 4.34 -3.04
N ALA A 157 11.98 5.02 -3.85
CA ALA A 157 12.39 5.81 -4.98
C ALA A 157 13.60 6.70 -4.68
N PRO A 158 14.32 7.07 -5.74
CA PRO A 158 14.71 8.45 -5.86
C PRO A 158 13.90 9.07 -7.00
N LEU A 159 12.96 9.94 -6.66
CA LEU A 159 12.58 11.02 -7.55
C LEU A 159 12.95 12.32 -6.81
N GLU A 160 13.89 13.03 -7.42
CA GLU A 160 14.46 14.31 -7.01
C GLU A 160 15.31 14.28 -5.73
N GLY A 161 16.53 13.76 -5.89
CA GLY A 161 17.58 13.78 -4.88
C GLY A 161 18.51 12.59 -4.94
N GLU A 162 18.78 12.01 -6.11
CA GLU A 162 19.87 11.04 -6.26
C GLU A 162 21.18 11.77 -5.96
N GLU A 163 21.61 11.74 -4.71
CA GLU A 163 23.02 11.80 -4.39
C GLU A 163 23.64 10.60 -5.11
N GLU A 164 24.40 10.84 -6.18
CA GLU A 164 25.22 9.83 -6.83
C GLU A 164 26.09 9.21 -5.74
N ILE A 165 25.73 7.99 -5.31
CA ILE A 165 26.56 7.18 -4.43
C ILE A 165 27.82 6.89 -5.22
N SER A 166 28.89 7.56 -4.84
CA SER A 166 30.17 7.46 -5.52
C SER A 166 30.74 6.04 -5.37
N GLU A 167 31.57 5.58 -6.30
CA GLU A 167 32.22 4.26 -6.16
C GLU A 167 33.06 4.17 -4.87
N GLU A 168 33.40 5.32 -4.27
CA GLU A 168 34.03 5.46 -2.97
C GLU A 168 33.12 5.05 -1.80
N ASP A 169 31.80 5.23 -1.90
CA ASP A 169 30.79 4.85 -0.88
C ASP A 169 30.41 3.37 -0.95
N LEU A 170 30.65 2.71 -2.08
CA LEU A 170 30.48 1.26 -2.27
C LEU A 170 31.69 0.45 -1.78
N ARG A 171 32.72 1.10 -1.23
CA ARG A 171 33.84 0.44 -0.59
C ARG A 171 33.54 0.33 0.90
N PHE A 172 33.63 -0.88 1.45
CA PHE A 172 33.72 -1.07 2.90
C PHE A 172 34.98 -0.36 3.38
N GLN A 173 34.86 0.90 3.81
CA GLN A 173 35.96 1.61 4.45
C GLN A 173 36.02 1.13 5.90
N ASP A 174 37.17 0.56 6.27
CA ASP A 174 37.46 0.21 7.66
C ASP A 174 37.41 1.49 8.53
N TRP A 175 37.04 1.33 9.80
CA TRP A 175 36.94 2.45 10.74
C TRP A 175 38.24 3.27 10.83
N GLU A 176 38.12 4.59 10.92
CA GLU A 176 39.26 5.45 11.20
C GLU A 176 39.63 5.32 12.68
N ILE A 177 40.87 4.89 12.98
CA ILE A 177 41.34 4.62 14.34
C ILE A 177 42.46 5.60 14.70
N GLU A 178 42.24 6.39 15.74
CA GLU A 178 43.22 7.31 16.31
C GLU A 178 43.51 6.94 17.77
N GLN A 179 44.78 6.73 18.12
CA GLN A 179 45.15 6.53 19.52
C GLN A 179 45.23 7.87 20.24
N THR A 180 44.34 8.08 21.21
CA THR A 180 44.25 9.34 21.96
C THR A 180 44.99 9.30 23.30
N ASN A 181 45.17 8.11 23.87
CA ASN A 181 45.91 7.92 25.13
C ASN A 181 46.45 6.48 25.28
N ASP A 182 47.08 6.19 26.42
CA ASP A 182 47.49 4.84 26.76
C ASP A 182 46.29 3.90 26.84
N HIS A 183 46.29 2.87 26.00
CA HIS A 183 45.21 1.92 25.80
C HIS A 183 43.84 2.50 25.35
N LEU A 184 43.74 3.78 24.97
CA LEU A 184 42.49 4.42 24.54
C LEU A 184 42.56 4.84 23.06
N TYR A 185 41.57 4.39 22.30
CA TYR A 185 41.46 4.58 20.86
C TYR A 185 40.10 5.20 20.54
N LEU A 186 40.11 6.21 19.67
CA LEU A 186 38.93 6.79 19.07
C LEU A 186 38.69 6.12 17.72
N VAL A 187 37.49 5.58 17.53
CA VAL A 187 37.07 4.85 16.33
C VAL A 187 35.96 5.66 15.69
N THR A 188 36.16 6.17 14.47
CA THR A 188 35.23 7.09 13.78
C THR A 188 34.74 6.48 12.48
N ASN A 189 33.44 6.60 12.23
CA ASN A 189 32.87 6.18 10.94
C ASN A 189 33.30 7.17 9.85
N PRO A 190 34.03 6.74 8.80
CA PRO A 190 34.46 7.65 7.73
C PRO A 190 33.29 8.28 6.97
N LEU A 191 32.16 7.59 6.88
CA LEU A 191 30.93 8.06 6.23
C LEU A 191 30.10 8.99 7.13
N ASN A 192 30.34 8.96 8.45
CA ASN A 192 29.61 9.79 9.41
C ASN A 192 30.50 10.21 10.59
N LYS A 193 31.13 11.37 10.49
CA LYS A 193 32.01 11.94 11.54
C LYS A 193 31.33 12.21 12.89
N LYS A 194 30.00 12.15 12.97
CA LYS A 194 29.28 12.25 14.26
C LYS A 194 29.25 10.92 14.98
N GLU A 195 29.40 9.82 14.27
CA GLU A 195 29.43 8.46 14.81
C GLU A 195 30.88 8.10 15.19
N HIS A 196 31.16 8.15 16.48
CA HIS A 196 32.47 7.82 17.03
C HIS A 196 32.33 7.07 18.35
N TYR A 197 33.29 6.18 18.60
CA TYR A 197 33.31 5.32 19.78
C TYR A 197 34.70 5.32 20.41
N ASN A 198 34.74 5.32 21.74
CA ASN A 198 35.99 5.13 22.46
C ASN A 198 36.15 3.65 22.79
N VAL A 199 37.30 3.11 22.42
CA VAL A 199 37.71 1.73 22.69
C VAL A 199 38.88 1.75 23.67
N PHE A 200 38.72 1.04 24.78
CA PHE A 200 39.74 0.88 25.80
C PHE A 200 40.25 -0.57 25.80
N LEU A 201 41.52 -0.77 25.49
CA LEU A 201 42.19 -2.09 25.45
C LEU A 201 42.89 -2.45 26.78
N GLY A 202 42.57 -1.77 27.88
CA GLY A 202 43.07 -2.09 29.20
C GLY A 202 42.27 -3.17 29.94
N LYS A 203 42.37 -3.19 31.28
CA LYS A 203 41.54 -4.05 32.14
C LYS A 203 40.61 -3.18 32.99
N PRO A 204 39.28 -3.22 32.77
CA PRO A 204 38.54 -4.07 31.85
C PRO A 204 38.57 -3.56 30.40
N LEU A 205 38.55 -4.48 29.43
CA LEU A 205 38.39 -4.15 28.01
C LEU A 205 36.97 -3.66 27.76
N GLY A 206 36.82 -2.56 27.02
CA GLY A 206 35.52 -1.94 26.83
C GLY A 206 35.42 -1.03 25.61
N CYS A 207 34.18 -0.83 25.16
CA CYS A 207 33.85 0.13 24.11
C CYS A 207 32.60 0.92 24.54
N THR A 208 32.54 2.21 24.20
CA THR A 208 31.39 3.07 24.52
C THR A 208 30.10 2.69 23.79
N CYS A 209 30.16 1.80 22.79
CA CYS A 209 28.96 1.24 22.17
C CYS A 209 28.17 0.28 23.10
N GLY A 210 28.76 -0.14 24.23
CA GLY A 210 28.11 -0.98 25.24
C GLY A 210 28.18 -2.49 25.00
N GLU A 211 28.56 -2.92 23.80
CA GLU A 211 28.60 -4.34 23.42
C GLU A 211 29.94 -5.02 23.70
N LYS A 212 29.88 -6.26 24.19
CA LYS A 212 31.06 -7.13 24.36
C LYS A 212 31.35 -7.82 23.01
N ASN A 213 32.49 -7.50 22.39
CA ASN A 213 32.90 -7.95 21.04
C ASN A 213 32.26 -7.19 19.87
N CYS A 214 32.05 -5.89 20.01
CA CYS A 214 31.66 -5.02 18.90
C CYS A 214 32.71 -4.97 17.78
N GLU A 215 32.29 -4.48 16.63
CA GLU A 215 33.17 -4.25 15.50
C GLU A 215 34.28 -3.25 15.83
N HIS A 216 34.01 -2.20 16.61
CA HIS A 216 35.01 -1.21 17.02
C HIS A 216 36.18 -1.84 17.78
N LEU A 217 35.90 -2.79 18.68
CA LEU A 217 36.94 -3.54 19.37
C LEU A 217 37.77 -4.37 18.39
N ARG A 218 37.10 -5.03 17.43
CA ARG A 218 37.78 -5.83 16.40
C ARG A 218 38.61 -4.96 15.47
N ALA A 219 38.15 -3.76 15.13
CA ALA A 219 38.85 -2.82 14.27
C ALA A 219 40.17 -2.39 14.92
N VAL A 220 40.12 -1.97 16.20
CA VAL A 220 41.34 -1.59 16.96
C VAL A 220 42.26 -2.79 17.22
N LEU A 221 41.74 -4.02 17.31
CA LEU A 221 42.56 -5.22 17.45
C LEU A 221 43.17 -5.72 16.12
N ARG A 222 42.72 -5.19 14.97
CA ARG A 222 43.22 -5.55 13.63
C ARG A 222 44.31 -4.60 13.12
N THR A 223 44.40 -3.40 13.67
CA THR A 223 45.50 -2.44 13.46
C THR A 223 46.76 -2.85 14.21
#